data_AF-A0A9X3NM07-F1
#
_entry.id   AF-A0A9X3NM07-F1
#
_cell.length_a   1.000
_cell.length_b   1.000
_cell.length_c   1.000
_cell.angle_alpha   90.00
_cell.angle_beta   90.00
_cell.angle_gamma   90.00
#
_symmetry.space_group_name_H-M   'P 1'
#
loop_
_entity.id
_entity.type
_entity.pdbx_description
1 polymer ?
#
loop_
_entity_poly.entity_id
_entity_poly.type
_entity_poly.pdbx_seq_one_letter_code
_entity_poly.pdbx_strand_id
1 'polypeptide(L)'
;MPSLPHGSPAPVPRPGRPRRTARTVRASRTAAVLAAGALLAAASGCGSLKPPDPAPTAATRVAQENVPGIGARPAGADAAGRGFTVRASVPDIPNAAPLADHLAGVVAQEAADFRAAVDSATRLEVDWELTAAGRGLVGVRLVRTEHDHRGVHDSYATYWYDTATGATAYSTELLAGDAELRRLDRLVAAALEKGGGDPAALHPGFRLYDSLAFNHDGDLVVEFDAGRVAPLERGRVAAVVAAEDARPLLSDLGRRARAASALTPHAFSIAEPPAGDPRERRERPVPGSRPPAEDHDCGGAVTCVALTFDDGPDKRTPEVLDLLAAYDAKATFFVPGHSVRNEPALVGRAFAEGHQLGNHGDTHETFAGGGRDRIDAELSAVDALIRRETGTTVDIMRPPFGRTDPAVAEVAREHGQAQVIWDTDTEDWTGLSAEEVLANTVARTPPNGVVLLHDTEDATVDALPRILEHFTAQGYALVTIADLLEETEPGAVYYSADPALNAVCIRLAGCP
;
A
#
# COMPACT_ATOMS: atom_id res chain seq x y z
N MET A 1 3.85 4.11 -58.10
CA MET A 1 3.28 3.10 -59.01
C MET A 1 2.70 1.98 -58.18
N PRO A 2 1.41 1.63 -58.34
CA PRO A 2 0.70 0.70 -57.45
C PRO A 2 0.70 -0.73 -58.02
N SER A 3 0.66 -1.75 -57.15
CA SER A 3 0.17 -3.11 -57.46
C SER A 3 -0.15 -3.86 -56.14
N LEU A 4 -1.44 -4.06 -55.90
CA LEU A 4 -2.06 -5.05 -54.99
C LEU A 4 -2.00 -6.48 -55.64
N PRO A 5 -2.62 -7.58 -55.14
CA PRO A 5 -3.36 -7.86 -53.88
C PRO A 5 -3.11 -9.26 -53.20
N HIS A 6 -3.75 -9.43 -52.04
CA HIS A 6 -4.44 -10.61 -51.44
C HIS A 6 -3.86 -12.05 -51.44
N GLY A 7 -3.94 -12.70 -50.26
CA GLY A 7 -4.17 -14.14 -50.15
C GLY A 7 -3.95 -14.75 -48.75
N SER A 8 -5.02 -15.17 -48.09
CA SER A 8 -5.06 -16.14 -46.98
C SER A 8 -6.43 -16.85 -47.01
N PRO A 9 -6.64 -17.99 -46.34
CA PRO A 9 -5.78 -19.17 -46.14
C PRO A 9 -6.55 -20.50 -46.39
N ALA A 10 -5.88 -21.67 -46.47
CA ALA A 10 -6.52 -22.97 -46.26
C ALA A 10 -5.50 -24.11 -45.95
N PRO A 11 -5.91 -25.20 -45.25
CA PRO A 11 -5.04 -26.05 -44.43
C PRO A 11 -4.81 -27.46 -45.00
N VAL A 12 -3.74 -28.15 -44.54
CA VAL A 12 -3.47 -29.57 -44.85
C VAL A 12 -2.59 -30.20 -43.73
N PRO A 13 -2.45 -31.54 -43.58
CA PRO A 13 -3.02 -32.30 -42.46
C PRO A 13 -2.00 -33.12 -41.64
N ARG A 14 -2.45 -33.72 -40.53
CA ARG A 14 -1.70 -34.72 -39.74
C ARG A 14 -1.76 -36.12 -40.39
N PRO A 15 -0.69 -36.94 -40.25
CA PRO A 15 -0.80 -38.39 -40.41
C PRO A 15 -0.51 -39.18 -39.12
N GLY A 16 -1.45 -40.09 -38.80
CA GLY A 16 -1.21 -41.53 -38.66
C GLY A 16 -0.28 -42.09 -37.57
N ARG A 17 -0.89 -42.71 -36.54
CA ARG A 17 -0.31 -43.81 -35.74
C ARG A 17 -0.27 -45.14 -36.53
N PRO A 18 0.55 -46.11 -36.10
CA PRO A 18 0.18 -47.52 -36.18
C PRO A 18 -0.02 -48.18 -34.79
N ARG A 19 -0.89 -49.20 -34.80
CA ARG A 19 -1.35 -50.08 -33.71
C ARG A 19 -0.50 -51.36 -33.62
N ARG A 20 -0.55 -52.03 -32.46
CA ARG A 20 -0.90 -53.46 -32.20
C ARG A 20 -0.54 -53.77 -30.72
N THR A 21 -1.20 -54.60 -29.90
CA THR A 21 -2.27 -55.62 -29.98
C THR A 21 -2.73 -55.87 -28.53
N ALA A 22 -4.01 -55.73 -28.18
CA ALA A 22 -5.02 -56.80 -28.04
C ALA A 22 -4.81 -57.81 -26.89
N ARG A 23 -5.65 -57.75 -25.85
CA ARG A 23 -6.44 -58.90 -25.39
C ARG A 23 -7.65 -58.47 -24.53
N THR A 24 -8.80 -58.96 -24.94
CA THR A 24 -10.16 -58.78 -24.39
C THR A 24 -10.50 -59.79 -23.30
N VAL A 25 -11.31 -59.43 -22.30
CA VAL A 25 -12.46 -60.23 -21.82
C VAL A 25 -13.57 -59.27 -21.30
N ARG A 26 -14.81 -59.57 -21.70
CA ARG A 26 -16.11 -58.91 -21.41
C ARG A 26 -16.66 -59.25 -20.01
N ALA A 27 -17.47 -58.34 -19.45
CA ALA A 27 -18.93 -58.50 -19.17
C ALA A 27 -19.39 -57.27 -18.34
N SER A 28 -20.29 -56.37 -18.76
CA SER A 28 -21.70 -56.44 -19.17
C SER A 28 -22.68 -56.00 -18.06
N ARG A 29 -23.29 -54.82 -18.26
CA ARG A 29 -24.65 -54.35 -17.85
C ARG A 29 -24.84 -54.08 -16.33
N THR A 30 -25.50 -53.00 -15.89
CA THR A 30 -26.79 -52.44 -16.34
C THR A 30 -26.95 -51.00 -15.81
N ALA A 31 -27.89 -50.26 -16.41
CA ALA A 31 -28.10 -48.83 -16.30
C ALA A 31 -29.14 -48.38 -15.25
N ALA A 32 -29.14 -47.06 -15.03
CA ALA A 32 -30.30 -46.15 -14.88
C ALA A 32 -30.86 -45.78 -13.48
N VAL A 33 -30.53 -44.54 -13.08
CA VAL A 33 -31.34 -43.38 -12.62
C VAL A 33 -32.75 -43.58 -12.01
N LEU A 34 -33.00 -42.99 -10.81
CA LEU A 34 -33.92 -41.85 -10.47
C LEU A 34 -34.61 -41.95 -9.08
N ALA A 35 -34.57 -40.80 -8.37
CA ALA A 35 -35.58 -40.17 -7.51
C ALA A 35 -35.83 -40.59 -6.03
N ALA A 36 -35.51 -39.63 -5.16
CA ALA A 36 -36.33 -39.00 -4.10
C ALA A 36 -36.87 -39.81 -2.90
N GLY A 37 -36.61 -39.28 -1.70
CA GLY A 37 -37.35 -39.62 -0.47
C GLY A 37 -36.85 -38.83 0.74
N ALA A 38 -37.58 -37.79 1.13
CA ALA A 38 -37.37 -37.01 2.34
C ALA A 38 -37.71 -37.80 3.61
N LEU A 39 -36.98 -37.55 4.71
CA LEU A 39 -37.44 -37.81 6.07
C LEU A 39 -36.89 -36.73 7.00
N LEU A 40 -37.79 -35.84 7.44
CA LEU A 40 -37.65 -35.07 8.67
C LEU A 40 -37.94 -36.02 9.84
N ALA A 41 -37.06 -36.02 10.85
CA ALA A 41 -37.42 -36.36 12.22
C ALA A 41 -36.79 -35.30 13.14
N ALA A 42 -37.66 -34.53 13.79
CA ALA A 42 -37.30 -33.56 14.81
C ALA A 42 -36.81 -34.28 16.08
N ALA A 43 -35.72 -33.80 16.65
CA ALA A 43 -35.39 -34.00 18.06
C ALA A 43 -34.82 -32.70 18.60
N SER A 44 -35.64 -32.00 19.39
CA SER A 44 -35.27 -30.85 20.19
C SER A 44 -34.24 -31.27 21.24
N GLY A 45 -33.04 -30.72 21.13
CA GLY A 45 -32.02 -30.76 22.17
C GLY A 45 -31.30 -29.42 22.19
N CYS A 46 -31.63 -28.57 23.17
CA CYS A 46 -30.85 -27.38 23.52
C CYS A 46 -29.45 -27.82 23.94
N GLY A 47 -28.51 -27.82 22.99
CA GLY A 47 -27.10 -27.74 23.24
C GLY A 47 -26.63 -26.41 22.68
N SER A 48 -26.25 -25.47 23.55
CA SER A 48 -25.47 -24.32 23.12
C SER A 48 -24.20 -24.85 22.50
N LEU A 49 -24.16 -24.88 21.16
CA LEU A 49 -22.95 -25.17 20.41
C LEU A 49 -21.99 -24.04 20.75
N LYS A 50 -21.03 -24.31 21.64
CA LYS A 50 -19.78 -23.54 21.68
C LYS A 50 -19.33 -23.46 20.22
N PRO A 51 -19.19 -22.26 19.62
CA PRO A 51 -18.65 -22.18 18.27
C PRO A 51 -17.32 -22.94 18.26
N PRO A 52 -17.00 -23.68 17.18
CA PRO A 52 -15.71 -24.35 17.09
C PRO A 52 -14.63 -23.34 17.44
N ASP A 53 -13.65 -23.74 18.25
CA ASP A 53 -12.50 -22.88 18.54
C ASP A 53 -11.98 -22.42 17.17
N PRO A 54 -11.86 -21.10 16.94
CA PRO A 54 -11.42 -20.60 15.64
C PRO A 54 -10.13 -21.32 15.27
N ALA A 55 -9.99 -21.71 14.00
CA ALA A 55 -8.72 -22.22 13.51
C ALA A 55 -7.60 -21.28 14.00
N PRO A 56 -6.41 -21.77 14.37
CA PRO A 56 -5.35 -20.93 14.94
C PRO A 56 -4.98 -19.74 14.04
N THR A 57 -5.37 -19.79 12.76
CA THR A 57 -5.25 -18.76 11.72
C THR A 57 -6.31 -17.65 11.75
N ALA A 58 -7.24 -17.66 12.69
CA ALA A 58 -8.28 -16.63 12.82
C ALA A 58 -8.09 -15.83 14.12
N ALA A 59 -8.24 -14.51 14.00
CA ALA A 59 -8.32 -13.61 15.14
C ALA A 59 -9.52 -13.97 16.03
N THR A 60 -9.43 -13.65 17.32
CA THR A 60 -10.56 -13.73 18.24
C THR A 60 -11.73 -12.96 17.66
N ARG A 61 -12.95 -13.50 17.80
CA ARG A 61 -14.19 -12.78 17.53
C ARG A 61 -15.00 -12.65 18.80
N VAL A 62 -15.41 -11.42 19.10
CA VAL A 62 -16.28 -11.11 20.23
C VAL A 62 -17.69 -10.90 19.70
N ALA A 63 -18.63 -11.67 20.25
CA ALA A 63 -20.03 -11.54 19.90
C ALA A 63 -20.56 -10.18 20.40
N GLN A 64 -21.28 -9.46 19.53
CA GLN A 64 -21.74 -8.09 19.79
C GLN A 64 -22.64 -8.01 21.03
N GLU A 65 -23.40 -9.07 21.33
CA GLU A 65 -24.24 -9.17 22.53
C GLU A 65 -23.46 -9.06 23.86
N ASN A 66 -22.14 -9.23 23.85
CA ASN A 66 -21.28 -9.02 25.01
C ASN A 66 -20.98 -7.54 25.29
N VAL A 67 -21.36 -6.62 24.38
CA VAL A 67 -21.20 -5.17 24.53
C VAL A 67 -22.60 -4.55 24.62
N PRO A 68 -23.14 -4.33 25.83
CA PRO A 68 -24.51 -3.84 25.98
C PRO A 68 -24.73 -2.50 25.29
N GLY A 69 -25.77 -2.41 24.48
CA GLY A 69 -26.13 -1.19 23.76
C GLY A 69 -25.32 -0.91 22.49
N ILE A 70 -24.46 -1.85 22.06
CA ILE A 70 -23.77 -1.72 20.78
C ILE A 70 -24.79 -1.65 19.61
N GLY A 71 -24.55 -0.71 18.71
CA GLY A 71 -25.26 -0.57 17.45
C GLY A 71 -24.31 -0.47 16.27
N ALA A 72 -24.86 -0.13 15.11
CA ALA A 72 -24.11 0.16 13.91
C ALA A 72 -24.48 1.55 13.41
N ARG A 73 -23.47 2.38 13.13
CA ARG A 73 -23.64 3.71 12.57
C ARG A 73 -23.26 3.71 11.09
N PRO A 74 -24.13 4.20 10.18
CA PRO A 74 -23.77 4.34 8.77
C PRO A 74 -22.56 5.26 8.57
N ALA A 75 -21.73 4.95 7.57
CA ALA A 75 -20.54 5.72 7.24
C ALA A 75 -20.33 5.82 5.71
N GLY A 76 -19.52 6.78 5.26
CA GLY A 76 -19.04 6.88 3.86
C GLY A 76 -20.08 7.27 2.80
N ALA A 77 -21.31 7.63 3.18
CA ALA A 77 -22.38 7.95 2.23
C ALA A 77 -22.04 9.14 1.31
N ASP A 78 -21.28 10.12 1.81
CA ASP A 78 -20.90 11.33 1.06
C ASP A 78 -19.92 11.06 -0.08
N ALA A 79 -19.19 9.93 -0.05
CA ALA A 79 -18.28 9.52 -1.11
C ALA A 79 -19.01 8.85 -2.30
N ALA A 80 -20.30 8.51 -2.15
CA ALA A 80 -21.10 7.92 -3.22
C ALA A 80 -21.30 8.91 -4.39
N GLY A 81 -21.62 8.38 -5.57
CA GLY A 81 -21.81 9.22 -6.76
C GLY A 81 -22.44 8.49 -7.92
N ARG A 82 -22.47 9.13 -9.10
CA ARG A 82 -22.99 8.50 -10.31
C ARG A 82 -22.18 7.23 -10.62
N GLY A 83 -22.85 6.08 -10.61
CA GLY A 83 -22.24 4.78 -10.92
C GLY A 83 -21.50 4.10 -9.75
N PHE A 84 -21.33 4.79 -8.61
CA PHE A 84 -20.61 4.28 -7.45
C PHE A 84 -21.46 4.35 -6.18
N THR A 85 -21.59 3.22 -5.50
CA THR A 85 -22.41 3.11 -4.27
C THR A 85 -21.56 2.71 -3.07
N VAL A 86 -21.86 3.31 -1.90
CA VAL A 86 -21.20 2.95 -0.64
C VAL A 86 -22.24 2.40 0.33
N ARG A 87 -21.98 1.21 0.88
CA ARG A 87 -22.77 0.59 1.96
C ARG A 87 -21.85 0.24 3.11
N ALA A 88 -21.69 1.16 4.04
CA ALA A 88 -20.77 0.97 5.13
C ALA A 88 -21.42 1.27 6.48
N SER A 89 -20.98 0.53 7.49
CA SER A 89 -21.26 0.85 8.88
C SER A 89 -20.00 0.70 9.74
N VAL A 90 -19.99 1.38 10.88
CA VAL A 90 -18.97 1.28 11.92
C VAL A 90 -19.64 0.99 13.25
N PRO A 91 -18.94 0.39 14.23
CA PRO A 91 -19.53 0.12 15.54
C PRO A 91 -19.94 1.42 16.24
N ASP A 92 -21.14 1.44 16.79
CA ASP A 92 -21.64 2.50 17.66
C ASP A 92 -21.72 1.96 19.09
N ILE A 93 -20.68 2.19 19.88
CA ILE A 93 -20.57 1.66 21.24
C ILE A 93 -20.83 2.81 22.22
N PRO A 94 -21.73 2.64 23.21
CA PRO A 94 -21.96 3.64 24.24
C PRO A 94 -20.65 4.13 24.89
N ASN A 95 -20.50 5.45 25.00
CA ASN A 95 -19.30 6.12 25.51
C ASN A 95 -18.02 5.93 24.67
N ALA A 96 -18.13 5.51 23.41
CA ALA A 96 -17.00 5.44 22.48
C ALA A 96 -17.27 6.16 21.15
N ALA A 97 -17.98 7.28 21.18
CA ALA A 97 -18.19 8.13 20.00
C ALA A 97 -16.88 8.49 19.26
N PRO A 98 -15.75 8.79 19.94
CA PRO A 98 -14.48 9.04 19.25
C PRO A 98 -13.99 7.86 18.38
N LEU A 99 -14.27 6.61 18.77
CA LEU A 99 -13.96 5.44 17.96
C LEU A 99 -14.81 5.43 16.70
N ALA A 100 -16.12 5.59 16.85
CA ALA A 100 -17.04 5.60 15.72
C ALA A 100 -16.65 6.71 14.73
N ASP A 101 -16.36 7.91 15.21
CA ASP A 101 -15.98 9.08 14.39
C ASP A 101 -14.67 8.87 13.64
N HIS A 102 -13.66 8.30 14.30
CA HIS A 102 -12.42 7.93 13.63
C HIS A 102 -12.65 6.91 12.52
N LEU A 103 -13.36 5.81 12.81
CA LEU A 103 -13.62 4.77 11.81
C LEU A 103 -14.50 5.25 10.65
N ALA A 104 -15.46 6.14 10.91
CA ALA A 104 -16.27 6.72 9.83
C ALA A 104 -15.42 7.62 8.91
N GLY A 105 -14.45 8.35 9.46
CA GLY A 105 -13.47 9.11 8.68
C GLY A 105 -12.59 8.20 7.82
N VAL A 106 -12.10 7.10 8.39
CA VAL A 106 -11.37 6.05 7.65
C VAL A 106 -12.21 5.53 6.49
N VAL A 107 -13.45 5.09 6.75
CA VAL A 107 -14.35 4.57 5.71
C VAL A 107 -14.61 5.61 4.62
N ALA A 108 -14.79 6.88 4.98
CA ALA A 108 -15.00 7.94 4.00
C ALA A 108 -13.77 8.16 3.10
N GLN A 109 -12.57 8.17 3.69
CA GLN A 109 -11.32 8.30 2.93
C GLN A 109 -11.09 7.10 2.01
N GLU A 110 -11.29 5.88 2.51
CA GLU A 110 -11.15 4.65 1.72
C GLU A 110 -12.14 4.62 0.54
N ALA A 111 -13.38 5.10 0.75
CA ALA A 111 -14.37 5.22 -0.31
C ALA A 111 -13.98 6.26 -1.37
N ALA A 112 -13.44 7.40 -0.95
CA ALA A 112 -12.93 8.42 -1.87
C ALA A 112 -11.73 7.91 -2.66
N ASP A 113 -10.78 7.26 -1.99
CA ASP A 113 -9.57 6.72 -2.60
C ASP A 113 -9.90 5.59 -3.58
N PHE A 114 -10.80 4.67 -3.24
CA PHE A 114 -11.23 3.61 -4.16
C PHE A 114 -11.84 4.19 -5.44
N ARG A 115 -12.72 5.18 -5.30
CA ARG A 115 -13.37 5.83 -6.43
C ARG A 115 -12.40 6.61 -7.30
N ALA A 116 -11.41 7.27 -6.71
CA ALA A 116 -10.42 8.05 -7.44
C ALA A 116 -9.35 7.17 -8.11
N ALA A 117 -8.94 6.08 -7.47
CA ALA A 117 -7.87 5.20 -7.95
C ALA A 117 -8.35 4.17 -9.00
N VAL A 118 -9.63 3.79 -8.99
CA VAL A 118 -10.17 2.69 -9.78
C VAL A 118 -11.34 3.17 -10.65
N ASP A 119 -11.07 3.42 -11.94
CA ASP A 119 -12.07 3.90 -12.91
C ASP A 119 -13.33 3.03 -13.00
N SER A 120 -13.18 1.73 -12.74
CA SER A 120 -14.27 0.75 -12.79
C SER A 120 -14.96 0.52 -11.45
N ALA A 121 -14.67 1.31 -10.41
CA ALA A 121 -15.28 1.17 -9.09
C ALA A 121 -16.80 1.34 -9.18
N THR A 122 -17.55 0.34 -8.69
CA THR A 122 -19.02 0.36 -8.73
C THR A 122 -19.66 0.31 -7.34
N ARG A 123 -19.03 -0.40 -6.40
CA ARG A 123 -19.53 -0.49 -5.03
C ARG A 123 -18.40 -0.73 -4.03
N LEU A 124 -18.50 -0.07 -2.89
CA LEU A 124 -17.78 -0.39 -1.68
C LEU A 124 -18.77 -0.81 -0.59
N GLU A 125 -18.58 -1.98 -0.01
CA GLU A 125 -19.26 -2.42 1.20
C GLU A 125 -18.25 -2.48 2.36
N VAL A 126 -18.63 -1.98 3.54
CA VAL A 126 -17.76 -2.07 4.74
C VAL A 126 -18.56 -2.56 5.94
N ASP A 127 -18.19 -3.74 6.41
CA ASP A 127 -18.68 -4.37 7.63
C ASP A 127 -17.60 -4.37 8.71
N TRP A 128 -17.95 -4.78 9.92
CA TRP A 128 -17.03 -4.81 11.04
C TRP A 128 -17.27 -5.98 11.99
N GLU A 129 -16.19 -6.45 12.60
CA GLU A 129 -16.18 -7.48 13.64
C GLU A 129 -15.39 -6.97 14.86
N LEU A 130 -15.80 -7.38 16.07
CA LEU A 130 -15.01 -7.10 17.26
C LEU A 130 -13.95 -8.19 17.45
N THR A 131 -12.69 -7.78 17.61
CA THR A 131 -11.55 -8.70 17.88
C THR A 131 -11.12 -8.72 19.34
N ALA A 132 -11.58 -7.74 20.12
CA ALA A 132 -11.48 -7.69 21.57
C ALA A 132 -12.54 -6.75 22.15
N ALA A 133 -13.02 -7.04 23.36
CA ALA A 133 -13.79 -6.12 24.18
C ALA A 133 -13.54 -6.47 25.65
N GLY A 134 -12.65 -5.73 26.31
CA GLY A 134 -12.21 -6.07 27.65
C GLY A 134 -10.92 -5.37 28.05
N ARG A 135 -10.65 -5.31 29.37
CA ARG A 135 -9.44 -4.68 29.93
C ARG A 135 -9.21 -3.24 29.44
N GLY A 136 -10.30 -2.50 29.19
CA GLY A 136 -10.25 -1.12 28.70
C GLY A 136 -9.82 -1.00 27.23
N LEU A 137 -9.96 -2.06 26.44
CA LEU A 137 -9.68 -2.06 25.01
C LEU A 137 -10.87 -2.58 24.21
N VAL A 138 -11.05 -2.01 23.01
CA VAL A 138 -11.89 -2.57 21.96
C VAL A 138 -11.05 -2.75 20.70
N GLY A 139 -11.00 -3.96 20.17
CA GLY A 139 -10.44 -4.23 18.86
C GLY A 139 -11.56 -4.29 17.82
N VAL A 140 -11.43 -3.55 16.73
CA VAL A 140 -12.40 -3.51 15.62
C VAL A 140 -11.68 -3.87 14.34
N ARG A 141 -12.12 -4.95 13.70
CA ARG A 141 -11.68 -5.35 12.37
C ARG A 141 -12.70 -4.86 11.36
N LEU A 142 -12.30 -4.01 10.43
CA LEU A 142 -13.09 -3.64 9.27
C LEU A 142 -12.89 -4.70 8.18
N VAL A 143 -13.99 -5.11 7.57
CA VAL A 143 -14.02 -5.97 6.39
C VAL A 143 -14.55 -5.13 5.25
N ARG A 144 -13.70 -4.83 4.27
CA ARG A 144 -14.04 -4.03 3.10
C ARG A 144 -14.22 -4.98 1.93
N THR A 145 -15.31 -4.82 1.18
CA THR A 145 -15.59 -5.56 -0.03
C THR A 145 -15.75 -4.58 -1.19
N GLU A 146 -14.78 -4.60 -2.09
CA GLU A 146 -14.70 -3.73 -3.26
C GLU A 146 -15.22 -4.44 -4.51
N HIS A 147 -16.03 -3.73 -5.30
CA HIS A 147 -16.57 -4.22 -6.56
C HIS A 147 -16.07 -3.37 -7.73
N ASP A 148 -15.32 -4.00 -8.62
CA ASP A 148 -14.75 -3.39 -9.82
C ASP A 148 -14.87 -4.33 -11.05
N HIS A 149 -14.30 -3.96 -12.20
CA HIS A 149 -14.36 -4.82 -13.40
C HIS A 149 -13.59 -6.15 -13.26
N ARG A 150 -12.66 -6.24 -12.30
CA ARG A 150 -11.85 -7.43 -12.02
C ARG A 150 -12.58 -8.40 -11.09
N GLY A 151 -13.62 -7.94 -10.39
CA GLY A 151 -14.50 -8.78 -9.59
C GLY A 151 -14.82 -8.19 -8.23
N VAL A 152 -14.84 -9.08 -7.23
CA VAL A 152 -15.12 -8.73 -5.83
C VAL A 152 -13.86 -9.05 -5.02
N HIS A 153 -13.37 -8.07 -4.27
CA HIS A 153 -12.11 -8.18 -3.53
C HIS A 153 -12.36 -7.81 -2.07
N ASP A 154 -11.97 -8.69 -1.16
CA ASP A 154 -12.04 -8.43 0.27
C ASP A 154 -10.68 -7.94 0.79
N SER A 155 -10.71 -6.90 1.60
CA SER A 155 -9.57 -6.43 2.38
C SER A 155 -9.94 -6.22 3.85
N TYR A 156 -8.93 -6.23 4.71
CA TYR A 156 -9.08 -6.26 6.16
C TYR A 156 -8.17 -5.22 6.79
N ALA A 157 -8.68 -4.48 7.77
CA ALA A 157 -7.86 -3.59 8.58
C ALA A 157 -8.35 -3.64 10.02
N THR A 158 -7.42 -3.67 10.98
CA THR A 158 -7.76 -3.75 12.41
C THR A 158 -7.36 -2.47 13.13
N TYR A 159 -8.25 -1.98 13.98
CA TYR A 159 -8.09 -0.78 14.78
C TYR A 159 -8.30 -1.09 16.26
N TRP A 160 -7.58 -0.39 17.13
CA TRP A 160 -7.57 -0.63 18.57
C TRP A 160 -7.91 0.64 19.33
N TYR A 161 -9.06 0.62 20.00
CA TYR A 161 -9.52 1.73 20.83
C TYR A 161 -9.10 1.53 22.28
N ASP A 162 -8.41 2.52 22.84
CA ASP A 162 -8.08 2.56 24.26
C ASP A 162 -9.07 3.43 25.03
N THR A 163 -9.89 2.79 25.86
CA THR A 163 -10.94 3.48 26.60
C THR A 163 -10.39 4.44 27.64
N ALA A 164 -9.14 4.23 28.09
CA ALA A 164 -8.51 5.10 29.08
C ALA A 164 -8.07 6.45 28.48
N THR A 165 -7.74 6.48 27.19
CA THR A 165 -7.24 7.69 26.49
C THR A 165 -8.26 8.24 25.51
N GLY A 166 -9.24 7.44 25.11
CA GLY A 166 -10.19 7.73 24.05
C GLY A 166 -9.56 7.72 22.65
N ALA A 167 -8.33 7.21 22.50
CA ALA A 167 -7.60 7.17 21.24
C ALA A 167 -7.83 5.87 20.48
N THR A 168 -7.91 5.98 19.16
CA THR A 168 -7.90 4.84 18.23
C THR A 168 -6.52 4.72 17.63
N ALA A 169 -5.92 3.54 17.77
CA ALA A 169 -4.62 3.19 17.21
C ALA A 169 -4.79 2.25 16.02
N TYR A 170 -3.86 2.33 15.08
CA TYR A 170 -3.72 1.34 14.01
C TYR A 170 -3.13 0.04 14.54
N SER A 171 -3.35 -1.07 13.83
CA SER A 171 -2.88 -2.38 14.29
C SER A 171 -1.35 -2.51 14.34
N THR A 172 -0.58 -1.79 13.52
CA THR A 172 0.89 -1.81 13.64
C THR A 172 1.39 -1.17 14.94
N GLU A 173 0.61 -0.33 15.62
CA GLU A 173 0.95 0.23 16.94
C GLU A 173 0.87 -0.82 18.07
N LEU A 174 0.37 -2.02 17.78
CA LEU A 174 0.58 -3.17 18.67
C LEU A 174 2.06 -3.53 18.79
N LEU A 175 2.89 -3.15 17.81
CA LEU A 175 4.32 -3.37 17.81
C LEU A 175 5.06 -2.22 18.47
N ALA A 176 6.22 -2.52 19.04
CA ALA A 176 7.01 -1.54 19.75
C ALA A 176 7.70 -0.54 18.82
N GLY A 177 7.76 -0.72 17.51
CA GLY A 177 8.40 0.21 16.57
C GLY A 177 8.73 -0.45 15.22
N ASP A 178 9.38 0.29 14.33
CA ASP A 178 9.77 -0.21 13.00
C ASP A 178 10.77 -1.36 13.07
N ALA A 179 11.65 -1.36 14.08
CA ALA A 179 12.58 -2.45 14.32
C ALA A 179 11.83 -3.76 14.65
N GLU A 180 10.75 -3.68 15.43
CA GLU A 180 9.89 -4.80 15.75
C GLU A 180 9.00 -5.21 14.56
N LEU A 181 8.56 -4.26 13.73
CA LEU A 181 7.88 -4.57 12.47
C LEU A 181 8.78 -5.37 11.52
N ARG A 182 10.05 -4.98 11.34
CA ARG A 182 11.03 -5.75 10.56
C ARG A 182 11.32 -7.14 11.15
N ARG A 183 11.23 -7.29 12.48
CA ARG A 183 11.36 -8.61 13.14
C ARG A 183 10.12 -9.46 12.92
N LEU A 184 8.93 -8.86 13.03
CA LEU A 184 7.66 -9.52 12.71
C LEU A 184 7.67 -10.03 11.28
N ASP A 185 8.10 -9.19 10.34
CA ASP A 185 8.15 -9.50 8.91
C ASP A 185 8.92 -10.79 8.62
N ARG A 186 10.08 -10.98 9.25
CA ARG A 186 10.85 -12.24 9.16
C ARG A 186 10.12 -13.46 9.73
N LEU A 187 9.39 -13.29 10.83
CA LEU A 187 8.60 -14.39 11.43
C LEU A 187 7.41 -14.75 10.53
N VAL A 188 6.78 -13.74 9.93
CA VAL A 188 5.65 -13.91 9.02
C VAL A 188 6.11 -14.56 7.72
N ALA A 189 7.26 -14.17 7.16
CA ALA A 189 7.89 -14.84 6.02
C ALA A 189 8.01 -16.36 6.27
N ALA A 190 8.59 -16.75 7.41
CA ALA A 190 8.74 -18.16 7.79
C ALA A 190 7.40 -18.89 8.00
N ALA A 191 6.34 -18.16 8.38
CA ALA A 191 4.98 -18.71 8.49
C ALA A 191 4.31 -18.89 7.13
N LEU A 192 4.49 -17.92 6.21
CA LEU A 192 3.93 -17.97 4.85
C LEU A 192 4.57 -19.08 4.00
N GLU A 193 5.88 -19.31 4.13
CA GLU A 193 6.57 -20.44 3.46
C GLU A 193 5.90 -21.78 3.75
N LYS A 194 5.40 -21.96 4.98
CA LYS A 194 4.69 -23.17 5.41
C LYS A 194 3.22 -23.16 5.02
N GLY A 195 2.62 -21.96 4.92
CA GLY A 195 1.19 -21.73 4.68
C GLY A 195 0.81 -21.52 3.21
N GLY A 196 1.78 -21.53 2.28
CA GLY A 196 1.56 -21.36 0.85
C GLY A 196 1.28 -19.91 0.42
N GLY A 197 1.90 -18.94 1.09
CA GLY A 197 2.05 -17.57 0.61
C GLY A 197 3.43 -17.36 -0.02
N ASP A 198 3.65 -16.18 -0.60
CA ASP A 198 4.91 -15.73 -1.18
C ASP A 198 5.64 -14.76 -0.23
N PRO A 199 6.71 -15.20 0.45
CA PRO A 199 7.50 -14.33 1.31
C PRO A 199 8.22 -13.21 0.56
N ALA A 200 8.47 -13.35 -0.75
CA ALA A 200 9.15 -12.32 -1.54
C ALA A 200 8.27 -11.08 -1.75
N ALA A 201 6.96 -11.21 -1.59
CA ALA A 201 6.00 -10.12 -1.63
C ALA A 201 5.91 -9.33 -0.31
N LEU A 202 6.65 -9.74 0.73
CA LEU A 202 6.63 -9.07 2.02
C LEU A 202 7.58 -7.88 2.04
N HIS A 203 7.00 -6.73 2.37
CA HIS A 203 7.74 -5.51 2.69
C HIS A 203 7.09 -4.86 3.93
N PRO A 204 7.86 -4.50 4.97
CA PRO A 204 7.34 -4.05 6.27
C PRO A 204 6.77 -2.63 6.25
N GLY A 205 5.78 -2.38 5.39
CA GLY A 205 5.03 -1.13 5.30
C GLY A 205 3.70 -1.20 6.04
N PHE A 206 3.22 -0.03 6.46
CA PHE A 206 1.99 0.13 7.24
C PHE A 206 0.78 -0.60 6.62
N ARG A 207 0.51 -0.40 5.32
CA ARG A 207 -0.65 -1.00 4.64
C ARG A 207 -0.57 -2.52 4.49
N LEU A 208 0.62 -3.09 4.33
CA LEU A 208 0.74 -4.54 4.23
C LEU A 208 0.46 -5.23 5.57
N TYR A 209 0.68 -4.49 6.66
CA TYR A 209 0.49 -4.94 8.04
C TYR A 209 -0.63 -4.17 8.74
N ASP A 210 -1.70 -3.76 8.04
CA ASP A 210 -2.80 -2.99 8.64
C ASP A 210 -3.85 -3.88 9.35
N SER A 211 -3.74 -5.21 9.28
CA SER A 211 -4.57 -6.16 10.03
C SER A 211 -3.78 -7.09 10.96
N LEU A 212 -3.36 -6.56 12.12
CA LEU A 212 -2.84 -7.34 13.25
C LEU A 212 -3.90 -7.48 14.35
N ALA A 213 -4.12 -8.74 14.78
CA ALA A 213 -4.96 -9.07 15.92
C ALA A 213 -4.42 -10.29 16.68
N PHE A 214 -5.08 -10.67 17.78
CA PHE A 214 -4.71 -11.88 18.53
C PHE A 214 -5.83 -12.91 18.49
N ASN A 215 -5.46 -14.19 18.48
CA ASN A 215 -6.39 -15.29 18.72
C ASN A 215 -6.56 -15.55 20.25
N HIS A 216 -7.37 -16.54 20.62
CA HIS A 216 -7.65 -16.84 22.02
C HIS A 216 -6.45 -17.41 22.79
N ASP A 217 -5.50 -18.04 22.08
CA ASP A 217 -4.23 -18.53 22.64
C ASP A 217 -3.21 -17.38 22.87
N GLY A 218 -3.53 -16.19 22.34
CA GLY A 218 -2.71 -15.00 22.39
C GLY A 218 -1.57 -15.02 21.39
N ASP A 219 -1.67 -15.82 20.34
CA ASP A 219 -0.80 -15.72 19.16
C ASP A 219 -1.20 -14.48 18.36
N LEU A 220 -0.21 -13.88 17.71
CA LEU A 220 -0.43 -12.75 16.81
C LEU A 220 -0.84 -13.28 15.44
N VAL A 221 -2.02 -12.89 14.99
CA VAL A 221 -2.56 -13.18 13.67
C VAL A 221 -2.36 -11.95 12.79
N VAL A 222 -1.62 -12.14 11.69
CA VAL A 222 -1.41 -11.13 10.65
C VAL A 222 -2.24 -11.57 9.44
N GLU A 223 -3.21 -10.76 9.05
CA GLU A 223 -4.05 -11.02 7.88
C GLU A 223 -3.61 -10.17 6.70
N PHE A 224 -3.61 -10.78 5.52
CA PHE A 224 -3.27 -10.13 4.27
C PHE A 224 -4.47 -10.08 3.35
N ASP A 225 -4.63 -8.95 2.68
CA ASP A 225 -5.62 -8.76 1.63
C ASP A 225 -5.38 -9.72 0.46
N ALA A 226 -6.46 -10.06 -0.25
CA ALA A 226 -6.38 -10.93 -1.41
C ALA A 226 -5.42 -10.33 -2.46
N GLY A 227 -4.55 -11.18 -3.03
CA GLY A 227 -3.60 -10.74 -4.06
C GLY A 227 -2.29 -10.14 -3.54
N ARG A 228 -2.15 -9.85 -2.24
CA ARG A 228 -0.93 -9.21 -1.70
C ARG A 228 0.22 -10.18 -1.53
N VAL A 229 -0.03 -11.32 -0.89
CA VAL A 229 1.00 -12.33 -0.56
C VAL A 229 0.68 -13.71 -1.16
N ALA A 230 -0.34 -13.78 -2.01
CA ALA A 230 -0.74 -14.98 -2.73
C ALA A 230 -1.67 -14.59 -3.90
N PRO A 231 -1.84 -15.46 -4.91
CA PRO A 231 -2.79 -15.22 -6.01
C PRO A 231 -4.21 -14.92 -5.50
N LEU A 232 -4.92 -14.02 -6.19
CA LEU A 232 -6.24 -13.52 -5.80
C LEU A 232 -7.26 -14.63 -5.51
N GLU A 233 -7.21 -15.74 -6.27
CA GLU A 233 -8.13 -16.87 -6.14
C GLU A 233 -8.01 -17.62 -4.81
N ARG A 234 -6.88 -17.43 -4.11
CA ARG A 234 -6.66 -17.99 -2.76
C ARG A 234 -7.48 -17.23 -1.71
N GLY A 235 -7.88 -16.00 -1.99
CA GLY A 235 -8.57 -15.11 -1.04
C GLY A 235 -7.69 -14.74 0.15
N ARG A 236 -8.32 -14.55 1.32
CA ARG A 236 -7.65 -14.19 2.58
C ARG A 236 -6.52 -15.16 2.92
N VAL A 237 -5.32 -14.61 3.14
CA VAL A 237 -4.17 -15.33 3.72
C VAL A 237 -3.90 -14.78 5.11
N ALA A 238 -3.53 -15.64 6.05
CA ALA A 238 -3.12 -15.22 7.38
C ALA A 238 -1.86 -15.97 7.84
N ALA A 239 -0.94 -15.24 8.44
CA ALA A 239 0.22 -15.78 9.14
C ALA A 239 -0.04 -15.73 10.65
N VAL A 240 0.41 -16.77 11.36
CA VAL A 240 0.26 -16.88 12.82
C VAL A 240 1.66 -16.92 13.42
N VAL A 241 1.93 -15.96 14.29
CA VAL A 241 3.17 -15.88 15.07
C VAL A 241 2.86 -16.28 16.49
N ALA A 242 3.53 -17.33 16.96
CA ALA A 242 3.29 -17.90 18.28
C ALA A 242 3.43 -16.84 19.38
N ALA A 243 2.61 -16.96 20.43
CA ALA A 243 2.57 -16.01 21.52
C ALA A 243 3.94 -15.73 22.17
N GLU A 244 4.83 -16.72 22.22
CA GLU A 244 6.18 -16.56 22.76
C GLU A 244 7.09 -15.73 21.87
N ASP A 245 6.99 -15.88 20.56
CA ASP A 245 7.76 -15.12 19.55
C ASP A 245 7.20 -13.71 19.36
N ALA A 246 5.89 -13.53 19.51
CA ALA A 246 5.24 -12.23 19.39
C ALA A 246 5.54 -11.32 20.59
N ARG A 247 5.62 -11.86 21.82
CA ARG A 247 5.77 -11.07 23.08
C ARG A 247 6.88 -10.02 23.06
N PRO A 248 8.11 -10.30 22.59
CA PRO A 248 9.20 -9.33 22.55
C PRO A 248 8.97 -8.18 21.56
N LEU A 249 8.03 -8.34 20.63
CA LEU A 249 7.71 -7.34 19.60
C LEU A 249 6.69 -6.31 20.07
N LEU A 250 5.95 -6.60 21.15
CA LEU A 250 4.74 -5.86 21.50
C LEU A 250 5.03 -4.56 22.26
N SER A 251 4.36 -3.50 21.85
CA SER A 251 4.19 -2.28 22.65
C SER A 251 3.35 -2.54 23.91
N ASP A 252 3.21 -1.53 24.75
CA ASP A 252 2.31 -1.56 25.91
C ASP A 252 0.85 -1.81 25.49
N LEU A 253 0.42 -1.17 24.40
CA LEU A 253 -0.87 -1.42 23.76
C LEU A 253 -0.96 -2.88 23.30
N GLY A 254 0.06 -3.38 22.58
CA GLY A 254 0.11 -4.76 22.10
C GLY A 254 -0.05 -5.80 23.21
N ARG A 255 0.65 -5.60 24.34
CA ARG A 255 0.54 -6.51 25.50
C ARG A 255 -0.85 -6.51 26.12
N ARG A 256 -1.49 -5.33 26.22
CA ARG A 256 -2.87 -5.23 26.71
C ARG A 256 -3.87 -5.82 25.72
N ALA A 257 -3.72 -5.56 24.42
CA ALA A 257 -4.54 -6.09 23.34
C ALA A 257 -4.54 -7.62 23.34
N ARG A 258 -3.35 -8.23 23.41
CA ARG A 258 -3.18 -9.67 23.58
C ARG A 258 -3.95 -10.21 24.79
N ALA A 259 -3.82 -9.53 25.94
CA ALA A 259 -4.50 -9.93 27.15
C ALA A 259 -6.03 -9.76 27.07
N ALA A 260 -6.54 -8.81 26.27
CA ALA A 260 -7.95 -8.58 26.04
C ALA A 260 -8.57 -9.63 25.10
N SER A 261 -7.88 -9.99 24.01
CA SER A 261 -8.35 -11.01 23.05
C SER A 261 -8.34 -12.45 23.59
N ALA A 262 -7.51 -12.73 24.61
CA ALA A 262 -7.47 -14.03 25.28
C ALA A 262 -8.55 -14.17 26.38
N LEU A 263 -9.37 -13.15 26.62
CA LEU A 263 -10.42 -13.23 27.64
C LEU A 263 -11.56 -14.14 27.20
N THR A 264 -12.10 -14.89 28.16
CA THR A 264 -13.42 -15.48 28.00
C THR A 264 -14.45 -14.35 27.83
N PRO A 265 -15.37 -14.46 26.85
CA PRO A 265 -16.40 -13.45 26.65
C PRO A 265 -17.21 -13.17 27.92
N HIS A 266 -17.37 -11.89 28.25
CA HIS A 266 -18.17 -11.39 29.36
C HIS A 266 -18.71 -10.00 29.00
N ALA A 267 -19.74 -9.55 29.72
CA ALA A 267 -20.31 -8.22 29.50
C ALA A 267 -19.23 -7.13 29.70
N PHE A 268 -19.07 -6.27 28.70
CA PHE A 268 -18.09 -5.20 28.69
C PHE A 268 -18.77 -3.85 28.43
N SER A 269 -18.48 -2.86 29.28
CA SER A 269 -18.95 -1.49 29.12
C SER A 269 -17.78 -0.50 29.19
N ILE A 270 -17.97 0.63 28.53
CA ILE A 270 -16.97 1.69 28.42
C ILE A 270 -17.41 2.86 29.31
N ALA A 271 -16.50 3.39 30.12
CA ALA A 271 -16.71 4.63 30.86
C ALA A 271 -16.65 5.83 29.91
N GLU A 272 -17.18 6.98 30.32
CA GLU A 272 -17.10 8.20 29.53
C GLU A 272 -15.63 8.52 29.14
N PRO A 273 -15.34 8.84 27.87
CA PRO A 273 -13.98 9.04 27.43
C PRO A 273 -13.41 10.35 28.00
N PRO A 274 -12.08 10.45 28.18
CA PRO A 274 -11.46 11.69 28.64
C PRO A 274 -11.76 12.86 27.68
N ALA A 275 -11.88 14.06 28.23
CA ALA A 275 -12.03 15.28 27.43
C ALA A 275 -10.75 15.61 26.63
N GLY A 276 -10.91 16.37 25.54
CA GLY A 276 -9.82 16.81 24.66
C GLY A 276 -9.52 15.85 23.51
N ASP A 277 -8.76 16.32 22.51
CA ASP A 277 -8.49 15.56 21.29
C ASP A 277 -7.60 14.34 21.58
N PRO A 278 -8.06 13.10 21.30
CA PRO A 278 -7.23 11.91 21.44
C PRO A 278 -5.97 11.91 20.58
N ARG A 279 -5.95 12.66 19.46
CA ARG A 279 -4.78 12.74 18.56
C ARG A 279 -3.58 13.42 19.22
N GLU A 280 -3.83 14.38 20.10
CA GLU A 280 -2.78 15.08 20.87
C GLU A 280 -2.11 14.16 21.89
N ARG A 281 -2.70 13.00 22.20
CA ARG A 281 -2.18 12.01 23.15
C ARG A 281 -1.35 10.92 22.48
N ARG A 282 -1.07 11.05 21.17
CA ARG A 282 -0.24 10.09 20.44
C ARG A 282 1.23 10.41 20.60
N GLU A 283 1.94 9.58 21.36
CA GLU A 283 3.33 9.85 21.74
C GLU A 283 4.35 9.33 20.72
N ARG A 284 3.95 8.48 19.76
CA ARG A 284 4.88 7.72 18.92
C ARG A 284 4.45 7.67 17.44
N PRO A 285 5.41 7.55 16.50
CA PRO A 285 5.10 7.28 15.09
C PRO A 285 4.35 5.95 14.91
N VAL A 286 3.53 5.83 13.86
CA VAL A 286 2.93 4.53 13.50
C VAL A 286 4.05 3.67 12.91
N PRO A 287 4.28 2.43 13.38
CA PRO A 287 5.24 1.56 12.72
C PRO A 287 4.84 1.30 11.26
N GLY A 288 5.80 1.45 10.35
CA GLY A 288 5.66 1.28 8.91
C GLY A 288 5.03 2.45 8.16
N SER A 289 4.67 3.57 8.81
CA SER A 289 3.97 4.70 8.15
C SER A 289 4.87 5.84 7.71
N ARG A 290 6.17 5.79 7.98
CA ARG A 290 7.14 6.75 7.47
C ARG A 290 8.38 6.00 7.02
N PRO A 291 8.99 6.38 5.88
CA PRO A 291 10.37 6.00 5.65
C PRO A 291 11.22 6.56 6.81
N PRO A 292 12.25 5.85 7.28
CA PRO A 292 13.18 6.42 8.26
C PRO A 292 13.78 7.69 7.67
N ALA A 293 13.47 8.85 8.24
CA ALA A 293 14.14 10.09 7.88
C ALA A 293 15.53 10.06 8.53
N GLU A 294 16.57 10.11 7.71
CA GLU A 294 17.95 10.26 8.17
C GLU A 294 18.36 11.71 7.96
N ASP A 295 18.68 12.40 9.05
CA ASP A 295 19.25 13.75 8.96
C ASP A 295 20.70 13.62 8.49
N HIS A 296 20.88 13.84 7.18
CA HIS A 296 22.19 13.76 6.53
C HIS A 296 22.98 15.08 6.61
N ASP A 297 22.44 16.18 7.16
CA ASP A 297 23.07 17.52 7.18
C ASP A 297 23.56 17.96 5.78
N CYS A 298 22.66 17.86 4.78
CA CYS A 298 22.97 18.16 3.39
C CYS A 298 23.37 19.62 3.20
N GLY A 299 24.54 19.86 2.60
CA GLY A 299 25.09 21.22 2.45
C GLY A 299 25.85 21.74 3.67
N GLY A 300 25.84 21.01 4.78
CA GLY A 300 26.70 21.21 5.94
C GLY A 300 27.93 20.30 5.89
N ALA A 301 27.97 19.29 6.75
CA ALA A 301 29.08 18.34 6.86
C ALA A 301 29.13 17.31 5.71
N VAL A 302 28.01 17.09 5.02
CA VAL A 302 27.87 16.07 3.98
C VAL A 302 27.43 16.72 2.67
N THR A 303 28.03 16.28 1.56
CA THR A 303 27.53 16.64 0.23
C THR A 303 26.54 15.56 -0.22
N CYS A 304 25.34 15.98 -0.59
CA CYS A 304 24.28 15.06 -0.98
C CYS A 304 24.05 15.09 -2.49
N VAL A 305 23.42 14.04 -3.02
CA VAL A 305 22.82 13.99 -4.35
C VAL A 305 21.48 13.27 -4.22
N ALA A 306 20.41 13.85 -4.77
CA ALA A 306 19.12 13.18 -4.88
C ALA A 306 19.00 12.53 -6.26
N LEU A 307 19.09 11.20 -6.30
CA LEU A 307 18.73 10.44 -7.49
C LEU A 307 17.19 10.34 -7.53
N THR A 308 16.60 10.76 -8.64
CA THR A 308 15.15 10.72 -8.81
C THR A 308 14.78 9.93 -10.06
N PHE A 309 13.74 9.11 -9.96
CA PHE A 309 13.27 8.23 -11.03
C PHE A 309 11.83 8.57 -11.41
N ASP A 310 11.60 8.86 -12.69
CA ASP A 310 10.28 9.13 -13.26
C ASP A 310 9.74 7.89 -14.00
N ASP A 311 8.43 7.88 -14.22
CA ASP A 311 7.66 6.91 -15.05
C ASP A 311 7.49 5.49 -14.52
N GLY A 312 8.33 5.03 -13.59
CA GLY A 312 8.13 3.75 -12.89
C GLY A 312 6.95 3.76 -11.90
N PRO A 313 6.64 2.61 -11.27
CA PRO A 313 7.35 1.34 -11.38
C PRO A 313 7.08 0.56 -12.68
N ASP A 314 8.08 -0.18 -13.15
CA ASP A 314 8.03 -1.14 -14.27
C ASP A 314 8.84 -2.42 -13.93
N LYS A 315 8.95 -3.35 -14.87
CA LYS A 315 9.59 -4.66 -14.75
C LYS A 315 11.02 -4.66 -14.16
N ARG A 316 11.80 -3.57 -14.32
CA ARG A 316 13.19 -3.45 -13.81
C ARG A 316 13.32 -2.59 -12.56
N THR A 317 12.27 -1.91 -12.11
CA THR A 317 12.26 -1.20 -10.81
C THR A 317 12.72 -2.10 -9.64
N PRO A 318 12.39 -3.41 -9.57
CA PRO A 318 12.93 -4.28 -8.52
C PRO A 318 14.47 -4.32 -8.48
N GLU A 319 15.13 -4.28 -9.64
CA GLU A 319 16.59 -4.27 -9.76
C GLU A 319 17.18 -2.94 -9.28
N VAL A 320 16.51 -1.82 -9.58
CA VAL A 320 16.87 -0.50 -9.08
C VAL A 320 16.81 -0.46 -7.55
N LEU A 321 15.72 -0.96 -6.96
CA LEU A 321 15.57 -1.03 -5.50
C LEU A 321 16.64 -1.91 -4.84
N ASP A 322 16.94 -3.09 -5.42
CA ASP A 322 18.01 -3.97 -4.94
C ASP A 322 19.39 -3.29 -4.99
N LEU A 323 19.67 -2.54 -6.06
CA LEU A 323 20.91 -1.79 -6.21
C LEU A 323 21.01 -0.64 -5.19
N LEU A 324 19.95 0.13 -5.00
CA LEU A 324 19.93 1.19 -3.99
C LEU A 324 20.18 0.63 -2.58
N ALA A 325 19.52 -0.48 -2.24
CA ALA A 325 19.72 -1.16 -0.96
C ALA A 325 21.17 -1.66 -0.78
N ALA A 326 21.82 -2.17 -1.84
CA ALA A 326 23.19 -2.65 -1.79
C ALA A 326 24.24 -1.54 -1.50
N TYR A 327 23.90 -0.29 -1.80
CA TYR A 327 24.73 0.88 -1.57
C TYR A 327 24.29 1.73 -0.37
N ASP A 328 23.29 1.27 0.40
CA ASP A 328 22.67 2.06 1.49
C ASP A 328 22.17 3.43 1.01
N ALA A 329 21.72 3.49 -0.25
CA ALA A 329 21.26 4.71 -0.91
C ALA A 329 19.73 4.84 -0.81
N LYS A 330 19.26 6.09 -0.73
CA LYS A 330 17.85 6.45 -0.91
C LYS A 330 17.67 7.24 -2.20
N ALA A 331 16.43 7.27 -2.66
CA ALA A 331 16.03 7.89 -3.91
C ALA A 331 14.57 8.34 -3.81
N THR A 332 14.15 9.17 -4.75
CA THR A 332 12.77 9.62 -4.89
C THR A 332 12.17 9.11 -6.20
N PHE A 333 11.00 8.48 -6.13
CA PHE A 333 10.29 7.96 -7.31
C PHE A 333 9.05 8.81 -7.58
N PHE A 334 9.00 9.48 -8.73
CA PHE A 334 7.80 10.18 -9.20
C PHE A 334 6.98 9.23 -10.06
N VAL A 335 5.91 8.69 -9.47
CA VAL A 335 5.17 7.58 -10.07
C VAL A 335 3.90 8.09 -10.78
N PRO A 336 3.68 7.74 -12.06
CA PRO A 336 2.42 8.05 -12.73
C PRO A 336 1.35 6.99 -12.44
N GLY A 337 0.08 7.38 -12.51
CA GLY A 337 -1.04 6.55 -12.05
C GLY A 337 -1.18 5.22 -12.80
N HIS A 338 -0.90 5.20 -14.11
CA HIS A 338 -0.91 3.97 -14.88
C HIS A 338 0.14 2.94 -14.43
N SER A 339 1.35 3.40 -14.05
CA SER A 339 2.42 2.53 -13.53
C SER A 339 2.07 1.99 -12.15
N VAL A 340 1.52 2.82 -11.26
CA VAL A 340 1.03 2.36 -9.95
C VAL A 340 -0.08 1.31 -10.08
N ARG A 341 -0.99 1.45 -11.04
CA ARG A 341 -2.05 0.45 -11.27
C ARG A 341 -1.52 -0.88 -11.82
N ASN A 342 -0.41 -0.86 -12.55
CA ASN A 342 0.21 -2.05 -13.12
C ASN A 342 1.06 -2.80 -12.09
N GLU A 343 1.88 -2.07 -11.32
CA GLU A 343 2.84 -2.63 -10.36
C GLU A 343 2.66 -2.06 -8.93
N PRO A 344 1.46 -2.16 -8.32
CA PRO A 344 1.16 -1.51 -7.04
C PRO A 344 2.03 -2.01 -5.88
N ALA A 345 2.44 -3.28 -5.92
CA ALA A 345 3.32 -3.87 -4.90
C ALA A 345 4.69 -3.18 -4.84
N LEU A 346 5.20 -2.70 -5.98
CA LEU A 346 6.50 -2.02 -6.04
C LEU A 346 6.47 -0.61 -5.43
N VAL A 347 5.31 0.06 -5.47
CA VAL A 347 5.11 1.33 -4.73
C VAL A 347 5.19 1.09 -3.22
N GLY A 348 4.49 0.07 -2.73
CA GLY A 348 4.56 -0.34 -1.32
C GLY A 348 5.97 -0.76 -0.90
N ARG A 349 6.69 -1.48 -1.77
CA ARG A 349 8.09 -1.87 -1.57
C ARG A 349 9.02 -0.66 -1.47
N ALA A 350 8.99 0.24 -2.45
CA ALA A 350 9.84 1.43 -2.47
C ALA A 350 9.67 2.26 -1.19
N PHE A 351 8.41 2.46 -0.78
CA PHE A 351 8.10 3.16 0.48
C PHE A 351 8.66 2.44 1.71
N ALA A 352 8.46 1.13 1.82
CA ALA A 352 8.94 0.32 2.95
C ALA A 352 10.48 0.24 3.04
N GLU A 353 11.18 0.37 1.91
CA GLU A 353 12.65 0.40 1.84
C GLU A 353 13.26 1.78 2.12
N GLY A 354 12.42 2.78 2.39
CA GLY A 354 12.84 4.12 2.82
C GLY A 354 12.93 5.14 1.69
N HIS A 355 12.48 4.81 0.48
CA HIS A 355 12.45 5.76 -0.63
C HIS A 355 11.27 6.73 -0.49
N GLN A 356 11.43 7.93 -1.05
CA GLN A 356 10.33 8.90 -1.12
C GLN A 356 9.51 8.66 -2.38
N LEU A 357 8.20 8.82 -2.27
CA LEU A 357 7.29 8.79 -3.40
C LEU A 357 6.82 10.21 -3.72
N GLY A 358 6.79 10.55 -5.00
CA GLY A 358 6.22 11.78 -5.53
C GLY A 358 5.14 11.47 -6.58
N ASN A 359 4.26 12.44 -6.79
CA ASN A 359 3.19 12.34 -7.78
C ASN A 359 3.68 12.76 -9.18
N HIS A 360 3.43 11.96 -10.21
CA HIS A 360 3.79 12.27 -11.61
C HIS A 360 2.59 12.37 -12.57
N GLY A 361 1.39 12.57 -12.04
CA GLY A 361 0.15 12.60 -12.83
C GLY A 361 -0.35 11.23 -13.25
N ASP A 362 -1.63 11.13 -13.58
CA ASP A 362 -2.27 9.86 -13.85
C ASP A 362 -1.92 9.34 -15.26
N THR A 363 -2.00 10.24 -16.25
CA THR A 363 -1.88 9.93 -17.68
C THR A 363 -0.52 10.30 -18.29
N HIS A 364 0.35 10.96 -17.53
CA HIS A 364 1.63 11.52 -17.99
C HIS A 364 1.47 12.55 -19.16
N GLU A 365 0.32 13.23 -19.22
CA GLU A 365 0.13 14.36 -20.12
C GLU A 365 0.61 15.68 -19.48
N THR A 366 1.00 16.67 -20.31
CA THR A 366 1.44 17.99 -19.81
C THR A 366 0.33 18.68 -19.00
N PHE A 367 0.68 19.17 -17.81
CA PHE A 367 -0.23 19.97 -16.99
C PHE A 367 -0.31 21.41 -17.45
N ALA A 368 0.82 21.97 -17.92
CA ALA A 368 0.88 23.36 -18.37
C ALA A 368 -0.08 23.62 -19.54
N GLY A 369 -0.89 24.68 -19.41
CA GLY A 369 -1.99 24.99 -20.34
C GLY A 369 -3.23 24.12 -20.19
N GLY A 370 -3.25 23.19 -19.22
CA GLY A 370 -4.42 22.44 -18.80
C GLY A 370 -5.39 23.27 -17.95
N GLY A 371 -6.64 22.82 -17.84
CA GLY A 371 -7.60 23.39 -16.90
C GLY A 371 -7.39 22.88 -15.48
N ARG A 372 -7.68 23.70 -14.47
CA ARG A 372 -7.54 23.33 -13.04
C ARG A 372 -8.19 21.99 -12.70
N ASP A 373 -9.44 21.78 -13.11
CA ASP A 373 -10.18 20.52 -12.87
C ASP A 373 -9.47 19.29 -13.44
N ARG A 374 -8.73 19.45 -14.54
CA ARG A 374 -7.96 18.38 -15.14
C ARG A 374 -6.72 18.09 -14.30
N ILE A 375 -5.98 19.12 -13.89
CA ILE A 375 -4.78 18.95 -13.05
C ILE A 375 -5.15 18.32 -11.70
N ASP A 376 -6.25 18.77 -11.10
CA ASP A 376 -6.80 18.20 -9.86
C ASP A 376 -7.14 16.72 -10.00
N ALA A 377 -7.76 16.32 -11.12
CA ALA A 377 -8.06 14.91 -11.39
C ALA A 377 -6.79 14.06 -11.57
N GLU A 378 -5.78 14.57 -12.27
CA GLU A 378 -4.48 13.90 -12.48
C GLU A 378 -3.76 13.67 -11.15
N LEU A 379 -3.70 14.68 -10.27
CA LEU A 379 -3.05 14.55 -8.98
C LEU A 379 -3.87 13.69 -8.01
N SER A 380 -5.18 13.91 -7.94
CA SER A 380 -6.08 13.19 -7.02
C SER A 380 -6.05 11.68 -7.22
N ALA A 381 -5.99 11.22 -8.47
CA ALA A 381 -5.95 9.80 -8.80
C ALA A 381 -4.66 9.14 -8.27
N VAL A 382 -3.51 9.77 -8.52
CA VAL A 382 -2.21 9.27 -8.05
C VAL A 382 -2.07 9.36 -6.53
N ASP A 383 -2.55 10.43 -5.91
CA ASP A 383 -2.57 10.56 -4.44
C ASP A 383 -3.38 9.44 -3.78
N ALA A 384 -4.54 9.11 -4.37
CA ALA A 384 -5.37 8.00 -3.93
C ALA A 384 -4.67 6.64 -4.12
N LEU A 385 -4.03 6.43 -5.28
CA LEU A 385 -3.26 5.22 -5.56
C LEU A 385 -2.13 5.02 -4.54
N ILE A 386 -1.31 6.05 -4.29
CA ILE A 386 -0.22 5.98 -3.31
C ILE A 386 -0.76 5.75 -1.90
N ARG A 387 -1.83 6.44 -1.48
CA ARG A 387 -2.47 6.23 -0.16
C ARG A 387 -2.99 4.81 0.04
N ARG A 388 -3.52 4.19 -1.01
CA ARG A 388 -3.99 2.78 -0.94
C ARG A 388 -2.82 1.83 -0.71
N GLU A 389 -1.67 2.08 -1.32
CA GLU A 389 -0.50 1.21 -1.21
C GLU A 389 0.36 1.45 0.04
N THR A 390 0.39 2.68 0.55
CA THR A 390 1.32 3.08 1.62
C THR A 390 0.64 3.59 2.88
N GLY A 391 -0.59 4.10 2.77
CA GLY A 391 -1.30 4.78 3.85
C GLY A 391 -0.82 6.20 4.11
N THR A 392 0.08 6.73 3.28
CA THR A 392 0.58 8.11 3.36
C THR A 392 0.13 8.95 2.18
N THR A 393 0.02 10.25 2.40
CA THR A 393 -0.01 11.26 1.35
C THR A 393 1.42 11.58 0.90
N VAL A 394 1.55 12.07 -0.33
CA VAL A 394 2.81 12.66 -0.82
C VAL A 394 2.75 14.18 -0.73
N ASP A 395 3.91 14.78 -0.53
CA ASP A 395 4.15 16.22 -0.34
C ASP A 395 4.91 16.87 -1.49
N ILE A 396 5.26 16.07 -2.50
CA ILE A 396 5.94 16.50 -3.71
C ILE A 396 5.30 15.90 -4.94
N MET A 397 5.41 16.65 -6.03
CA MET A 397 5.02 16.23 -7.36
C MET A 397 6.04 16.72 -8.38
N ARG A 398 6.15 16.05 -9.51
CA ARG A 398 6.92 16.51 -10.66
C ARG A 398 5.99 16.61 -11.85
N PRO A 399 5.81 17.81 -12.44
CA PRO A 399 4.96 17.93 -13.61
C PRO A 399 5.63 17.22 -14.80
N PRO A 400 4.89 16.42 -15.59
CA PRO A 400 5.42 15.80 -16.80
C PRO A 400 6.15 16.81 -17.69
N PHE A 401 7.28 16.39 -18.26
CA PHE A 401 8.17 17.22 -19.09
C PHE A 401 8.78 18.44 -18.38
N GLY A 402 8.71 18.51 -17.05
CA GLY A 402 9.17 19.65 -16.25
C GLY A 402 8.34 20.93 -16.47
N ARG A 403 7.17 20.82 -17.11
CA ARG A 403 6.37 21.98 -17.53
C ARG A 403 5.39 22.42 -16.45
N THR A 404 5.68 23.58 -15.87
CA THR A 404 4.84 24.22 -14.85
C THR A 404 4.30 25.58 -15.32
N ASP A 405 3.19 26.00 -14.71
CA ASP A 405 2.60 27.33 -14.86
C ASP A 405 1.86 27.73 -13.55
N PRO A 406 1.30 28.95 -13.44
CA PRO A 406 0.60 29.37 -12.23
C PRO A 406 -0.60 28.51 -11.84
N ALA A 407 -1.30 27.89 -12.80
CA ALA A 407 -2.41 26.99 -12.50
C ALA A 407 -1.91 25.67 -11.91
N VAL A 408 -0.80 25.14 -12.43
CA VAL A 408 -0.13 23.96 -11.86
C VAL A 408 0.30 24.24 -10.42
N ALA A 409 0.95 25.38 -10.17
CA ALA A 409 1.36 25.78 -8.82
C ALA A 409 0.18 25.94 -7.85
N GLU A 410 -0.94 26.48 -8.32
CA GLU A 410 -2.14 26.66 -7.52
C GLU A 410 -2.77 25.33 -7.10
N VAL A 411 -2.91 24.39 -8.03
CA VAL A 411 -3.48 23.06 -7.76
C VAL A 411 -2.51 22.22 -6.92
N ALA A 412 -1.21 22.22 -7.22
CA ALA A 412 -0.21 21.55 -6.38
C ALA A 412 -0.27 22.04 -4.92
N ARG A 413 -0.44 23.35 -4.70
CA ARG A 413 -0.63 23.92 -3.36
C ARG A 413 -1.91 23.42 -2.66
N GLU A 414 -3.00 23.23 -3.40
CA GLU A 414 -4.26 22.68 -2.86
C GLU A 414 -4.12 21.21 -2.43
N HIS A 415 -3.28 20.45 -3.12
CA HIS A 415 -2.87 19.10 -2.75
C HIS A 415 -1.79 19.04 -1.67
N GLY A 416 -1.26 20.19 -1.23
CA GLY A 416 -0.17 20.25 -0.26
C GLY A 416 1.18 19.80 -0.83
N GLN A 417 1.37 19.89 -2.14
CA GLN A 417 2.54 19.36 -2.86
C GLN A 417 3.44 20.47 -3.39
N ALA A 418 4.75 20.36 -3.18
CA ALA A 418 5.75 21.15 -3.88
C ALA A 418 6.09 20.56 -5.25
N GLN A 419 6.55 21.40 -6.18
CA GLN A 419 6.93 20.99 -7.52
C GLN A 419 8.45 20.79 -7.60
N VAL A 420 8.88 19.57 -7.84
CA VAL A 420 10.30 19.19 -7.87
C VAL A 420 10.70 18.88 -9.31
N ILE A 421 11.58 19.69 -9.88
CA ILE A 421 12.16 19.52 -11.22
C ILE A 421 13.54 18.88 -11.04
N TRP A 422 14.55 19.30 -11.80
CA TRP A 422 15.91 18.78 -11.76
C TRP A 422 16.88 19.84 -12.26
N ASP A 423 18.10 19.85 -11.72
CA ASP A 423 19.21 20.63 -12.23
C ASP A 423 20.15 19.79 -13.11
N THR A 424 19.98 18.47 -13.10
CA THR A 424 20.77 17.52 -13.88
C THR A 424 19.85 16.62 -14.72
N ASP A 425 19.80 16.87 -16.03
CA ASP A 425 19.19 15.94 -17.00
C ASP A 425 20.27 14.97 -17.52
N THR A 426 20.05 13.68 -17.33
CA THR A 426 20.94 12.61 -17.78
C THR A 426 20.73 12.24 -19.25
N GLU A 427 19.60 12.66 -19.83
CA GLU A 427 19.15 12.36 -21.19
C GLU A 427 18.99 10.85 -21.46
N ASP A 428 18.80 10.04 -20.42
CA ASP A 428 18.60 8.60 -20.52
C ASP A 428 17.44 8.19 -21.44
N TRP A 429 16.36 8.96 -21.41
CA TRP A 429 15.18 8.83 -22.27
C TRP A 429 15.43 9.09 -23.77
N THR A 430 16.63 9.52 -24.18
CA THR A 430 16.95 9.86 -25.58
C THR A 430 17.56 8.71 -26.39
N GLY A 431 17.70 7.53 -25.79
CA GLY A 431 18.30 6.35 -26.41
C GLY A 431 19.83 6.30 -26.32
N LEU A 432 20.39 6.95 -25.30
CA LEU A 432 21.82 6.89 -24.96
C LEU A 432 22.22 5.50 -24.46
N SER A 433 23.52 5.19 -24.58
CA SER A 433 24.10 4.03 -23.91
C SER A 433 24.27 4.27 -22.40
N ALA A 434 24.35 3.19 -21.62
CA ALA A 434 24.63 3.28 -20.18
C ALA A 434 25.93 4.04 -19.86
N GLU A 435 26.95 3.97 -20.72
CA GLU A 435 28.19 4.73 -20.55
C GLU A 435 27.99 6.24 -20.76
N GLU A 436 27.14 6.63 -21.71
CA GLU A 436 26.79 8.03 -21.98
C GLU A 436 25.89 8.60 -20.88
N VAL A 437 24.90 7.83 -20.40
CA VAL A 437 24.07 8.20 -19.24
C VAL A 437 24.95 8.46 -18.02
N LEU A 438 25.83 7.51 -17.68
CA LEU A 438 26.80 7.67 -16.60
C LEU A 438 27.67 8.93 -16.79
N ALA A 439 28.20 9.15 -17.99
CA ALA A 439 29.05 10.30 -18.28
C ALA A 439 28.29 11.62 -18.09
N ASN A 440 27.03 11.69 -18.52
CA ASN A 440 26.16 12.84 -18.31
C ASN A 440 25.88 13.06 -16.82
N THR A 441 25.48 12.02 -16.08
CA THR A 441 25.23 12.12 -14.63
C THR A 441 26.45 12.67 -13.91
N VAL A 442 27.61 12.04 -14.09
CA VAL A 442 28.85 12.42 -13.39
C VAL A 442 29.34 13.83 -13.75
N ALA A 443 29.26 14.20 -15.03
CA ALA A 443 29.81 15.48 -15.48
C ALA A 443 28.90 16.68 -15.13
N ARG A 444 27.59 16.45 -15.00
CA ARG A 444 26.59 17.52 -14.88
C ARG A 444 26.09 17.70 -13.46
N THR A 445 26.10 16.67 -12.60
CA THR A 445 25.54 16.77 -11.24
C THR A 445 26.37 17.69 -10.33
N PRO A 446 25.81 18.83 -9.89
CA PRO A 446 26.47 19.66 -8.90
C PRO A 446 26.34 19.04 -7.48
N PRO A 447 27.17 19.48 -6.53
CA PRO A 447 26.93 19.26 -5.10
C PRO A 447 25.49 19.64 -4.72
N ASN A 448 24.78 18.76 -4.01
CA ASN A 448 23.39 18.95 -3.56
C ASN A 448 22.39 19.11 -4.73
N GLY A 449 22.69 18.48 -5.86
CA GLY A 449 21.86 18.48 -7.07
C GLY A 449 20.75 17.44 -7.07
N VAL A 450 19.81 17.63 -8.00
CA VAL A 450 18.65 16.76 -8.24
C VAL A 450 18.77 16.15 -9.64
N VAL A 451 18.92 14.84 -9.70
CA VAL A 451 19.20 14.10 -10.93
C VAL A 451 17.93 13.47 -11.48
N LEU A 452 17.58 13.78 -12.73
CA LEU A 452 16.51 13.11 -13.48
C LEU A 452 17.03 11.82 -14.13
N LEU A 453 16.38 10.70 -13.77
CA LEU A 453 16.53 9.38 -14.35
C LEU A 453 15.13 8.78 -14.58
N HIS A 454 15.05 7.69 -15.33
CA HIS A 454 13.83 6.91 -15.56
C HIS A 454 14.16 5.43 -15.33
N ASP A 455 13.50 4.79 -14.36
CA ASP A 455 13.70 3.36 -14.03
C ASP A 455 13.00 2.41 -15.03
N THR A 456 12.35 2.99 -16.04
CA THR A 456 11.80 2.32 -17.22
C THR A 456 12.84 2.14 -18.35
N GLU A 457 13.96 2.88 -18.29
CA GLU A 457 15.00 2.86 -19.32
C GLU A 457 16.10 1.85 -19.00
N ASP A 458 16.33 0.89 -19.91
CA ASP A 458 17.33 -0.16 -19.72
C ASP A 458 18.74 0.42 -19.52
N ALA A 459 19.07 1.51 -20.22
CA ALA A 459 20.35 2.19 -20.10
C ALA A 459 20.58 2.79 -18.70
N THR A 460 19.51 3.25 -18.04
CA THR A 460 19.58 3.80 -16.68
C THR A 460 19.86 2.70 -15.67
N VAL A 461 19.13 1.59 -15.73
CA VAL A 461 19.34 0.47 -14.81
C VAL A 461 20.74 -0.12 -15.00
N ASP A 462 21.23 -0.22 -16.24
CA ASP A 462 22.58 -0.71 -16.55
C ASP A 462 23.68 0.27 -16.10
N ALA A 463 23.43 1.59 -16.10
CA ALA A 463 24.36 2.61 -15.63
C ALA A 463 24.40 2.75 -14.10
N LEU A 464 23.28 2.46 -13.43
CA LEU A 464 23.06 2.73 -12.01
C LEU A 464 24.18 2.19 -11.10
N PRO A 465 24.69 0.94 -11.23
CA PRO A 465 25.77 0.46 -10.37
C PRO A 465 27.01 1.36 -10.38
N ARG A 466 27.37 1.91 -11.55
CA ARG A 466 28.53 2.79 -11.69
C ARG A 466 28.24 4.23 -11.23
N ILE A 467 26.99 4.68 -11.34
CA ILE A 467 26.56 5.96 -10.77
C ILE A 467 26.66 5.91 -9.24
N LEU A 468 26.12 4.85 -8.63
CA LEU A 468 26.18 4.62 -7.18
C LEU A 468 27.63 4.52 -6.68
N GLU A 469 28.46 3.73 -7.37
CA GLU A 469 29.89 3.60 -7.06
C GLU A 469 30.61 4.95 -7.12
N HIS A 470 30.35 5.76 -8.15
CA HIS A 470 31.01 7.04 -8.36
C HIS A 470 30.75 8.05 -7.24
N PHE A 471 29.47 8.25 -6.86
CA PHE A 471 29.10 9.20 -5.83
C PHE A 471 29.54 8.71 -4.44
N THR A 472 29.33 7.42 -4.14
CA THR A 472 29.76 6.82 -2.87
C THR A 472 31.28 6.91 -2.69
N ALA A 473 32.06 6.63 -3.74
CA ALA A 473 33.53 6.70 -3.68
C ALA A 473 34.07 8.12 -3.44
N GLN A 474 33.28 9.15 -3.73
CA GLN A 474 33.60 10.55 -3.45
C GLN A 474 33.05 11.06 -2.12
N GLY A 475 32.36 10.20 -1.36
CA GLY A 475 31.79 10.55 -0.06
C GLY A 475 30.48 11.33 -0.14
N TYR A 476 29.77 11.26 -1.27
CA TYR A 476 28.42 11.79 -1.35
C TYR A 476 27.43 10.87 -0.62
N ALA A 477 26.46 11.47 0.07
CA ALA A 477 25.27 10.76 0.50
C ALA A 477 24.23 10.76 -0.62
N LEU A 478 23.61 9.61 -0.89
CA LEU A 478 22.55 9.45 -1.86
C LEU A 478 21.22 9.40 -1.13
N VAL A 479 20.44 10.48 -1.26
CA VAL A 479 19.36 10.82 -0.33
C VAL A 479 18.03 11.05 -1.06
N THR A 480 16.93 11.15 -0.32
CA THR A 480 15.64 11.57 -0.89
C THR A 480 15.57 13.09 -1.09
N ILE A 481 14.57 13.57 -1.83
CA ILE A 481 14.28 15.00 -1.94
C ILE A 481 13.91 15.61 -0.58
N ALA A 482 13.20 14.87 0.28
CA ALA A 482 12.89 15.31 1.64
C ALA A 482 14.15 15.55 2.46
N ASP A 483 15.15 14.66 2.37
CA ASP A 483 16.42 14.84 3.08
C ASP A 483 17.26 15.99 2.47
N LEU A 484 17.21 16.15 1.14
CA LEU A 484 17.99 17.16 0.44
C LEU A 484 17.46 18.59 0.66
N LEU A 485 16.13 18.76 0.67
CA LEU A 485 15.49 20.08 0.78
C LEU A 485 15.04 20.41 2.20
N GLU A 486 14.92 19.41 3.08
CA GLU A 486 14.39 19.46 4.46
C GLU A 486 12.93 19.93 4.54
N GLU A 487 12.65 21.17 4.13
CA GLU A 487 11.33 21.78 4.11
C GLU A 487 10.97 22.27 2.70
N THR A 488 9.78 21.89 2.23
CA THR A 488 9.24 22.35 0.96
C THR A 488 7.93 23.11 1.15
N GLU A 489 7.74 24.19 0.40
CA GLU A 489 6.49 24.95 0.40
C GLU A 489 5.51 24.43 -0.67
N PRO A 490 4.25 24.10 -0.33
CA PRO A 490 3.25 23.68 -1.31
C PRO A 490 3.06 24.69 -2.45
N GLY A 491 3.12 24.20 -3.69
CA GLY A 491 3.03 24.96 -4.93
C GLY A 491 4.33 25.62 -5.39
N ALA A 492 5.36 25.72 -4.53
CA ALA A 492 6.66 26.26 -4.92
C ALA A 492 7.42 25.32 -5.86
N VAL A 493 8.37 25.86 -6.63
CA VAL A 493 9.15 25.12 -7.63
C VAL A 493 10.60 25.02 -7.18
N TYR A 494 11.14 23.81 -7.17
CA TYR A 494 12.51 23.49 -6.79
C TYR A 494 13.21 22.73 -7.92
N TYR A 495 14.36 23.22 -8.36
CA TYR A 495 15.28 22.55 -9.28
C TYR A 495 16.47 21.93 -8.53
N SER A 496 16.84 22.48 -7.38
CA SER A 496 17.99 22.07 -6.55
C SER A 496 17.81 22.51 -5.09
N ALA A 497 18.75 22.14 -4.22
CA ALA A 497 18.84 22.69 -2.86
C ALA A 497 19.35 24.15 -2.81
N ASP A 498 19.91 24.70 -3.90
CA ASP A 498 20.45 26.07 -3.93
C ASP A 498 19.36 27.10 -4.32
N PRO A 499 18.96 28.01 -3.42
CA PRO A 499 17.96 29.04 -3.71
C PRO A 499 18.37 29.98 -4.85
N ALA A 500 19.66 30.27 -5.02
CA ALA A 500 20.16 31.14 -6.08
C ALA A 500 20.06 30.44 -7.45
N LEU A 501 20.42 29.15 -7.52
CA LEU A 501 20.23 28.35 -8.72
C LEU A 501 18.76 28.21 -9.07
N ASN A 502 17.89 27.93 -8.09
CA ASN A 502 16.44 27.90 -8.28
C ASN A 502 15.90 29.19 -8.93
N ALA A 503 16.33 30.36 -8.44
CA ALA A 503 15.90 31.64 -8.99
C ALA A 503 16.36 31.86 -10.46
N VAL A 504 17.49 31.27 -10.85
CA VAL A 504 17.97 31.29 -12.24
C VAL A 504 17.15 30.31 -13.07
N CYS A 505 17.01 29.06 -12.64
CA CYS A 505 16.32 28.02 -13.40
C CYS A 505 14.84 28.34 -13.62
N ILE A 506 14.15 28.87 -12.60
CA ILE A 506 12.75 29.32 -12.71
C ILE A 506 12.61 30.41 -13.77
N ARG A 507 13.54 31.37 -13.83
CA ARG A 507 13.51 32.45 -14.82
C ARG A 507 13.71 31.94 -16.24
N LEU A 508 14.52 30.90 -16.41
CA LEU A 508 14.86 30.32 -17.70
C LEU A 508 13.89 29.19 -18.13
N ALA A 509 13.00 28.76 -17.24
CA ALA A 509 12.18 27.55 -17.39
C ALA A 509 13.05 26.30 -17.70
N GLY A 510 14.15 26.16 -16.97
CA GLY A 510 15.17 25.12 -17.11
C GLY A 510 16.51 25.57 -16.51
N CYS A 511 17.40 24.64 -16.15
CA CYS A 511 18.72 24.99 -15.62
C CYS A 511 19.78 25.18 -16.73
N PRO A 512 20.74 26.10 -16.53
CA PRO A 512 21.73 26.51 -17.52
C PRO A 512 22.83 25.48 -17.82
#